data_AF-A0A4Z2CRI2-F1
#
_entry.id   AF-A0A4Z2CRI2-F1
#
_cell.length_a   1.000
_cell.length_b   1.000
_cell.length_c   1.000
_cell.angle_alpha   90.00
_cell.angle_beta   90.00
_cell.angle_gamma   90.00
#
_symmetry.space_group_name_H-M   'P 1'
#
loop_
_entity.id
_entity.type
_entity.pdbx_description
1 polymer ?
#
loop_
_entity_poly.entity_id
_entity_poly.type
_entity_poly.pdbx_seq_one_letter_code
_entity_poly.pdbx_strand_id
1 'polypeptide(L)'
;MKEWKSKSTATTDIWKSCWIDVSEQLSIEEIYFQSISSLAQFTSAYLEYLHKFSECIIVRIHKSDIDFVELSKILSYFFRLSVEAQVCLCQEFIKNIKSLREQKSTNVVVEQGEDSSVITNQLSTSQYISNLLLECSNAGNYLKNAAYLLIPVIQLACLNHLYPSTLLTTNR
;
A
#
# COMPACT_ATOMS: atom_id res chain seq x y z
N MET A 1 -13.55 13.70 12.48
CA MET A 1 -12.08 13.92 12.49
C MET A 1 -11.38 13.42 13.75
N LYS A 2 -11.95 13.58 14.96
CA LYS A 2 -11.37 13.06 16.22
C LYS A 2 -11.36 11.53 16.34
N GLU A 3 -12.41 10.87 15.86
CA GLU A 3 -12.56 9.39 15.89
C GLU A 3 -11.52 8.63 15.06
N TRP A 4 -11.00 9.26 13.99
CA TRP A 4 -10.07 8.61 13.05
C TRP A 4 -8.62 8.68 13.52
N LYS A 5 -8.23 9.72 14.26
CA LYS A 5 -6.92 9.76 14.94
C LYS A 5 -6.80 8.60 15.94
N SER A 6 -7.89 8.24 16.62
CA SER A 6 -7.94 7.12 17.57
C SER A 6 -7.84 5.73 16.92
N LYS A 7 -8.28 5.57 15.67
CA LYS A 7 -8.12 4.31 14.91
C LYS A 7 -6.74 4.20 14.28
N SER A 8 -6.17 5.31 13.80
CA SER A 8 -4.80 5.37 13.28
C SER A 8 -3.76 4.97 14.34
N THR A 9 -3.97 5.36 15.61
CA THR A 9 -3.14 4.93 16.74
C THR A 9 -3.24 3.42 16.99
N ALA A 10 -4.45 2.85 16.95
CA ALA A 10 -4.63 1.41 17.18
C ALA A 10 -3.93 0.53 16.13
N THR A 11 -3.97 0.91 14.84
CA THR A 11 -3.24 0.18 13.78
C THR A 11 -1.74 0.35 13.91
N THR A 12 -1.25 1.53 14.31
CA THR A 12 0.17 1.75 14.59
C THR A 12 0.62 0.99 15.83
N ASP A 13 -0.24 0.77 16.83
CA ASP A 13 0.12 0.03 18.05
C ASP A 13 0.19 -1.49 17.81
N ILE A 14 -0.69 -2.06 16.97
CA ILE A 14 -0.57 -3.45 16.50
C ILE A 14 0.70 -3.64 15.68
N TRP A 15 0.98 -2.71 14.76
CA TRP A 15 2.23 -2.70 14.00
C TRP A 15 3.46 -2.59 14.90
N LYS A 16 3.46 -1.69 15.89
CA LYS A 16 4.55 -1.56 16.87
C LYS A 16 4.76 -2.86 17.65
N SER A 17 3.70 -3.51 18.13
CA SER A 17 3.84 -4.77 18.87
C SER A 17 4.47 -5.88 18.03
N CYS A 18 4.12 -5.95 16.74
CA CYS A 18 4.66 -6.95 15.81
C CYS A 18 6.11 -6.64 15.38
N TRP A 19 6.48 -5.35 15.38
CA TRP A 19 7.83 -4.89 15.01
C TRP A 19 8.82 -4.87 16.16
N ILE A 20 8.39 -4.60 17.40
CA ILE A 20 9.28 -4.52 18.57
C ILE A 20 9.97 -5.86 18.82
N ASP A 21 9.25 -6.98 18.70
CA ASP A 21 9.82 -8.33 18.88
C ASP A 21 10.82 -8.73 17.77
N VAL A 22 10.76 -8.05 16.62
CA VAL A 22 11.58 -8.35 15.42
C VAL A 22 12.76 -7.37 15.27
N SER A 23 12.68 -6.19 15.89
CA SER A 23 13.63 -5.08 15.73
C SER A 23 14.95 -5.24 16.50
N GLU A 24 15.03 -6.12 17.52
CA GLU A 24 16.23 -6.19 18.37
C GLU A 24 17.45 -6.83 17.67
N GLN A 25 17.29 -7.45 16.49
CA GLN A 25 18.38 -8.17 15.80
C GLN A 25 18.61 -7.79 14.33
N LEU A 26 17.76 -6.96 13.71
CA LEU A 26 17.83 -6.72 12.26
C LEU A 26 18.78 -5.59 11.85
N SER A 27 19.48 -5.80 10.75
CA SER A 27 20.25 -4.78 10.05
C SER A 27 19.36 -3.77 9.31
N ILE A 28 19.91 -2.59 9.00
CA ILE A 28 19.21 -1.54 8.23
C ILE A 28 18.84 -2.06 6.83
N GLU A 29 19.70 -2.89 6.25
CA GLU A 29 19.52 -3.48 4.92
C GLU A 29 18.34 -4.48 4.91
N GLU A 30 18.24 -5.35 5.91
CA GLU A 30 17.14 -6.31 6.02
C GLU A 30 15.80 -5.59 6.19
N ILE A 31 15.76 -4.51 6.97
CA ILE A 31 14.53 -3.72 7.16
C ILE A 31 14.14 -2.97 5.90
N TYR A 32 15.13 -2.47 5.15
CA TYR A 32 14.88 -1.91 3.84
C TYR A 32 14.26 -2.96 2.91
N PHE A 33 14.85 -4.15 2.78
CA PHE A 33 14.29 -5.22 1.95
C PHE A 33 12.90 -5.68 2.41
N GLN A 34 12.68 -5.79 3.71
CA GLN A 34 11.37 -6.12 4.28
C GLN A 34 10.33 -5.04 3.96
N SER A 35 10.73 -3.77 3.99
CA SER A 35 9.88 -2.64 3.62
C SER A 35 9.50 -2.69 2.14
N ILE A 36 10.45 -2.95 1.25
CA ILE A 36 10.20 -3.12 -0.19
C ILE A 36 9.28 -4.31 -0.45
N SER A 37 9.54 -5.45 0.19
CA SER A 37 8.70 -6.66 0.07
C SER A 37 7.26 -6.38 0.52
N SER A 38 7.09 -5.74 1.68
CA SER A 38 5.78 -5.38 2.22
C SER A 38 5.03 -4.40 1.31
N LEU A 39 5.73 -3.41 0.76
CA LEU A 39 5.17 -2.46 -0.19
C LEU A 39 4.72 -3.15 -1.48
N ALA A 40 5.52 -4.07 -2.01
CA ALA A 40 5.19 -4.85 -3.20
C ALA A 40 3.98 -5.75 -2.97
N GLN A 41 3.92 -6.44 -1.83
CA GLN A 41 2.77 -7.27 -1.44
C GLN A 41 1.48 -6.45 -1.32
N PHE A 42 1.54 -5.31 -0.63
CA PHE A 42 0.41 -4.39 -0.51
C PHE A 42 -0.08 -3.91 -1.88
N THR A 43 0.86 -3.46 -2.72
CA THR A 43 0.56 -2.95 -4.07
C THR A 43 -0.07 -4.05 -4.94
N SER A 44 0.51 -5.25 -4.94
CA SER A 44 0.00 -6.41 -5.69
C SER A 44 -1.41 -6.81 -5.22
N ALA A 45 -1.61 -6.95 -3.91
CA ALA A 45 -2.91 -7.32 -3.35
C ALA A 45 -3.99 -6.29 -3.74
N TYR A 46 -3.66 -5.00 -3.65
CA TYR A 46 -4.58 -3.95 -4.04
C TYR A 46 -4.94 -3.98 -5.53
N LEU A 47 -3.96 -4.21 -6.41
CA LEU A 47 -4.21 -4.37 -7.85
C LEU A 47 -5.12 -5.56 -8.13
N GLU A 48 -4.88 -6.69 -7.46
CA GLU A 48 -5.73 -7.88 -7.57
C GLU A 48 -7.17 -7.58 -7.12
N TYR A 49 -7.36 -6.85 -6.02
CA TYR A 49 -8.69 -6.42 -5.59
C TYR A 49 -9.39 -5.55 -6.64
N LEU A 50 -8.70 -4.60 -7.27
CA LEU A 50 -9.27 -3.81 -8.35
C LEU A 50 -9.66 -4.66 -9.56
N HIS A 51 -8.83 -5.64 -9.93
CA HIS A 51 -9.14 -6.57 -10.99
C HIS A 51 -10.39 -7.41 -10.67
N LYS A 52 -10.47 -8.00 -9.47
CA LYS A 52 -11.64 -8.78 -9.05
C LYS A 52 -12.90 -7.94 -8.95
N PHE A 53 -12.77 -6.71 -8.44
CA PHE A 53 -13.87 -5.76 -8.42
C PHE A 53 -14.37 -5.45 -9.85
N SER A 54 -13.46 -5.27 -10.81
CA SER A 54 -13.80 -5.08 -12.23
C SER A 54 -14.60 -6.24 -12.80
N GLU A 55 -14.14 -7.48 -12.55
CA GLU A 55 -14.84 -8.71 -12.96
C GLU A 55 -16.25 -8.75 -12.36
N CYS A 56 -16.37 -8.50 -11.05
CA CYS A 56 -17.66 -8.48 -10.36
C CYS A 56 -18.62 -7.45 -10.94
N ILE A 57 -18.12 -6.27 -11.34
CA ILE A 57 -18.91 -5.21 -11.96
C ILE A 57 -19.44 -5.62 -13.34
N ILE A 58 -18.57 -6.17 -14.19
CA ILE A 58 -18.92 -6.54 -15.57
C ILE A 58 -19.89 -7.73 -15.59
N VAL A 59 -19.69 -8.70 -14.69
CA VAL A 59 -20.49 -9.93 -14.60
C VAL A 59 -21.84 -9.70 -13.88
N ARG A 60 -22.23 -8.45 -13.58
CA ARG A 60 -23.57 -8.08 -13.04
C ARG A 60 -24.74 -8.29 -14.04
N ILE A 61 -24.77 -9.45 -14.70
CA ILE A 61 -25.88 -9.94 -15.54
C ILE A 61 -27.08 -10.38 -14.67
N HIS A 62 -26.88 -10.54 -13.36
CA HIS A 62 -27.94 -10.87 -12.40
C HIS A 62 -28.30 -9.66 -11.53
N LYS A 63 -29.60 -9.52 -11.23
CA LYS A 63 -30.17 -8.48 -10.37
C LYS A 63 -29.36 -8.38 -9.07
N SER A 64 -28.45 -7.41 -9.03
CA SER A 64 -27.67 -7.10 -7.85
C SER A 64 -28.52 -6.21 -6.95
N ASP A 65 -28.66 -6.58 -5.68
CA ASP A 65 -29.33 -5.76 -4.65
C ASP A 65 -28.61 -4.42 -4.41
N ILE A 66 -27.34 -4.32 -4.82
CA ILE A 66 -26.50 -3.13 -4.66
C ILE A 66 -26.56 -2.28 -5.93
N ASP A 67 -27.09 -1.07 -5.81
CA ASP A 67 -27.11 -0.07 -6.89
C ASP A 67 -25.69 0.40 -7.28
N PHE A 68 -25.54 0.86 -8.53
CA PHE A 68 -24.32 1.39 -9.08
C PHE A 68 -23.77 2.60 -8.29
N VAL A 69 -24.64 3.44 -7.71
CA VAL A 69 -24.23 4.56 -6.86
C VAL A 69 -23.52 4.06 -5.60
N GLU A 70 -24.04 3.00 -4.98
CA GLU A 70 -23.45 2.41 -3.78
C GLU A 70 -22.12 1.72 -4.07
N LEU A 71 -22.05 1.00 -5.19
CA LEU A 71 -20.82 0.42 -5.71
C LEU A 71 -19.73 1.47 -5.97
N SER A 72 -20.10 2.62 -6.54
CA SER A 72 -19.19 3.74 -6.77
C SER A 72 -18.67 4.35 -5.47
N LYS A 73 -19.51 4.41 -4.42
CA LYS A 73 -19.08 4.83 -3.08
C LYS A 73 -18.07 3.86 -2.48
N ILE A 74 -18.36 2.55 -2.51
CA ILE A 74 -17.46 1.50 -2.01
C ILE A 74 -16.09 1.61 -2.69
N LEU A 75 -16.09 1.76 -4.01
CA LEU A 75 -14.87 1.91 -4.78
C LEU A 75 -14.09 3.19 -4.40
N SER A 76 -14.78 4.32 -4.27
CA SER A 76 -14.15 5.58 -3.85
C SER A 76 -13.51 5.46 -2.46
N TYR A 77 -14.19 4.79 -1.52
CA TYR A 77 -13.62 4.47 -0.21
C TYR A 77 -12.37 3.59 -0.32
N PHE A 78 -12.41 2.57 -1.17
CA PHE A 78 -11.29 1.66 -1.38
C PHE A 78 -10.04 2.39 -1.93
N PHE A 79 -10.22 3.27 -2.92
CA PHE A 79 -9.14 4.11 -3.43
C PHE A 79 -8.54 5.00 -2.34
N ARG A 80 -9.40 5.71 -1.59
CA ARG A 80 -8.94 6.62 -0.55
C ARG A 80 -8.16 5.89 0.53
N LEU A 81 -8.70 4.78 1.05
CA LEU A 81 -8.06 3.98 2.09
C LEU A 81 -6.71 3.44 1.64
N SER A 82 -6.57 3.11 0.36
CA SER A 82 -5.36 2.46 -0.14
C SER A 82 -4.23 3.46 -0.40
N VAL A 83 -4.57 4.66 -0.86
CA VAL A 83 -3.62 5.78 -0.91
C VAL A 83 -3.18 6.18 0.50
N GLU A 84 -4.12 6.28 1.45
CA GLU A 84 -3.80 6.58 2.86
C GLU A 84 -2.91 5.49 3.48
N ALA A 85 -3.24 4.21 3.29
CA ALA A 85 -2.46 3.09 3.79
C ALA A 85 -1.03 3.06 3.22
N GLN A 86 -0.86 3.34 1.93
CA GLN A 86 0.45 3.45 1.32
C GLN A 86 1.29 4.56 1.94
N VAL A 87 0.70 5.76 2.14
CA VAL A 87 1.40 6.88 2.80
C VAL A 87 1.81 6.49 4.23
N CYS A 88 0.92 5.87 4.99
CA CYS A 88 1.20 5.39 6.34
C CYS A 88 2.33 4.34 6.37
N LEU A 89 2.31 3.36 5.47
CA LEU A 89 3.36 2.35 5.34
C LEU A 89 4.72 3.00 5.07
N CYS A 90 4.78 3.93 4.12
CA CYS A 90 6.01 4.65 3.80
C CYS A 90 6.54 5.46 4.99
N GLN A 91 5.65 6.11 5.76
CA GLN A 91 6.04 6.84 6.97
C GLN A 91 6.59 5.91 8.06
N GLU A 92 5.96 4.76 8.30
CA GLU A 92 6.43 3.80 9.30
C GLU A 92 7.76 3.15 8.89
N PHE A 93 7.96 2.81 7.61
CA PHE A 93 9.24 2.30 7.13
C PHE A 93 10.38 3.31 7.33
N ILE A 94 10.15 4.59 7.00
CA ILE A 94 11.14 5.66 7.21
C ILE A 94 11.45 5.83 8.70
N LYS A 95 10.43 5.79 9.54
CA LYS A 95 10.57 5.89 10.99
C LYS A 95 11.37 4.72 11.57
N ASN A 96 11.12 3.50 11.10
CA ASN A 96 11.87 2.31 11.53
C ASN A 96 13.36 2.43 11.16
N ILE A 97 13.67 2.84 9.92
CA ILE A 97 15.06 3.05 9.49
C ILE A 97 15.75 4.15 10.33
N LYS A 98 15.05 5.24 10.67
CA LYS A 98 15.58 6.31 11.51
C LYS A 98 15.82 5.86 12.97
N SER A 99 14.86 5.16 13.56
CA SER A 99 14.93 4.65 14.94
C SER A 99 16.14 3.73 15.15
N LEU A 100 16.44 2.87 14.18
CA LEU A 100 17.60 1.97 14.26
C LEU A 100 18.94 2.70 14.11
N ARG A 101 18.98 3.78 13.33
CA ARG A 101 20.16 4.65 13.28
C ARG A 101 20.43 5.27 14.64
N GLU A 102 19.37 5.77 15.28
CA GLU A 102 19.46 6.36 16.62
C GLU A 102 19.93 5.33 17.65
N GLN A 103 19.34 4.13 17.68
CA GLN A 103 19.75 3.03 18.57
C GLN A 103 21.21 2.59 18.35
N LYS A 104 21.65 2.41 17.10
CA LYS A 104 23.07 2.11 16.81
C LYS A 104 24.00 3.23 17.25
N SER A 105 23.62 4.49 17.05
CA SER A 105 24.43 5.63 17.50
C SER A 105 24.54 5.73 19.02
N THR A 106 23.51 5.28 19.76
CA THR A 106 23.54 5.24 21.23
C THR A 106 24.39 4.08 21.76
N ASN A 107 24.37 2.91 21.09
CA ASN A 107 25.16 1.75 21.50
C ASN A 107 26.66 1.88 21.17
N VAL A 108 27.03 2.61 20.11
CA VAL A 108 28.43 2.83 19.71
C VAL A 108 29.20 3.75 20.67
N VAL A 109 28.53 4.50 21.55
CA VAL A 109 29.22 5.31 22.58
C VAL A 109 29.85 4.43 23.68
N VAL A 110 29.55 3.13 23.74
CA VAL A 110 30.04 2.20 24.77
C VAL A 110 31.24 1.37 24.32
N GLU A 111 31.54 1.26 23.02
CA GLU A 111 32.66 0.45 22.52
C GLU A 111 33.56 1.28 21.60
N GLN A 112 34.51 2.01 22.19
CA GLN A 112 35.70 2.47 21.46
C GLN A 112 36.82 1.45 21.62
N GLY A 113 37.08 0.70 20.54
CA GLY A 113 38.25 -0.15 20.41
C GLY A 113 38.31 -0.83 19.04
N GLU A 114 39.29 -0.40 18.24
CA GLU A 114 39.91 -1.09 17.11
C GLU A 114 39.27 -1.02 15.70
N ASP A 115 39.98 -0.27 14.84
CA ASP A 115 40.36 -0.53 13.45
C ASP A 115 39.62 -1.61 12.65
N SER A 116 39.02 -1.20 11.54
CA SER A 116 39.55 -1.50 10.19
C SER A 116 38.58 -1.05 9.10
N SER A 117 39.14 -0.34 8.12
CA SER A 117 38.49 0.09 6.90
C SER A 117 38.07 -1.11 6.03
N VAL A 118 36.88 -1.65 6.28
CA VAL A 118 36.17 -2.44 5.27
C VAL A 118 35.26 -1.47 4.53
N ILE A 119 35.68 -1.03 3.35
CA ILE A 119 34.78 -0.38 2.39
C ILE A 119 33.82 -1.46 1.89
N THR A 120 32.83 -1.81 2.71
CA THR A 120 31.65 -2.50 2.23
C THR A 120 30.86 -1.50 1.40
N ASN A 121 30.45 -1.87 0.19
CA ASN A 121 29.53 -1.11 -0.67
C ASN A 121 28.12 -1.00 -0.05
N GLN A 122 28.02 -0.67 1.24
CA GLN A 122 26.77 -0.49 1.94
C GLN A 122 26.26 0.93 1.66
N LEU A 123 25.04 1.00 1.14
CA LEU A 123 24.34 2.27 0.95
C LEU A 123 24.23 2.99 2.29
N SER A 124 24.38 4.31 2.26
CA SER A 124 24.13 5.13 3.44
C SER A 124 22.65 5.07 3.82
N THR A 125 22.34 5.33 5.10
CA THR A 125 20.94 5.39 5.57
C THR A 125 20.10 6.38 4.76
N SER A 126 20.69 7.50 4.32
CA SER A 126 20.00 8.46 3.47
C SER A 126 19.69 7.90 2.10
N GLN A 127 20.59 7.11 1.50
CA GLN A 127 20.35 6.41 0.24
C GLN A 127 19.23 5.36 0.38
N TYR A 128 19.20 4.58 1.46
CA TYR A 128 18.10 3.65 1.71
C TYR A 128 16.74 4.35 1.83
N ILE A 129 16.68 5.47 2.55
CA ILE A 129 15.45 6.29 2.65
C ILE A 129 15.06 6.85 1.29
N SER A 130 16.01 7.39 0.52
CA SER A 130 15.75 7.93 -0.83
C SER A 130 15.22 6.86 -1.78
N ASN A 131 15.83 5.67 -1.80
CA ASN A 131 15.39 4.56 -2.64
C ASN A 131 13.99 4.08 -2.22
N LEU A 132 13.73 3.95 -0.93
CA LEU A 132 12.40 3.59 -0.41
C LEU A 132 11.33 4.60 -0.81
N LEU A 133 11.64 5.90 -0.75
CA LEU A 133 10.72 6.96 -1.20
C LEU A 133 10.42 6.86 -2.70
N LEU A 134 11.43 6.53 -3.52
CA LEU A 134 11.24 6.28 -4.95
C LEU A 134 10.32 5.07 -5.17
N GLU A 135 10.53 3.98 -4.46
CA GLU A 135 9.67 2.79 -4.56
C GLU A 135 8.24 3.05 -4.09
N CYS A 136 8.07 3.82 -3.02
CA CYS A 136 6.77 4.32 -2.57
C CYS A 136 6.06 5.16 -3.65
N SER A 137 6.78 6.04 -4.33
CA SER A 137 6.26 6.84 -5.44
C SER A 137 5.85 5.96 -6.63
N ASN A 138 6.70 5.00 -7.01
CA ASN A 138 6.40 4.03 -8.07
C ASN A 138 5.16 3.21 -7.76
N ALA A 139 5.08 2.68 -6.53
CA ALA A 139 3.91 1.98 -6.03
C ALA A 139 2.65 2.84 -6.14
N GLY A 140 2.71 4.12 -5.74
CA GLY A 140 1.58 5.04 -5.84
C GLY A 140 1.14 5.30 -7.28
N ASN A 141 2.09 5.38 -8.21
CA ASN A 141 1.79 5.49 -9.63
C ASN A 141 1.11 4.23 -10.18
N TYR A 142 1.50 3.03 -9.75
CA TYR A 142 0.79 1.79 -10.13
C TYR A 142 -0.68 1.83 -9.67
N LEU A 143 -0.94 2.24 -8.42
CA LEU A 143 -2.31 2.34 -7.90
C LEU A 143 -3.15 3.35 -8.66
N LYS A 144 -2.57 4.52 -8.96
CA LYS A 144 -3.23 5.58 -9.72
C LYS A 144 -3.54 5.15 -11.15
N ASN A 145 -2.59 4.49 -11.82
CA ASN A 145 -2.78 4.01 -13.18
C ASN A 145 -3.85 2.93 -13.25
N ALA A 146 -3.86 1.99 -12.31
CA ALA A 146 -4.92 0.99 -12.21
C ALA A 146 -6.31 1.63 -11.98
N ALA A 147 -6.38 2.71 -11.18
CA ALA A 147 -7.61 3.48 -11.01
C ALA A 147 -8.14 4.05 -12.33
N TYR A 148 -7.25 4.60 -13.17
CA TYR A 148 -7.64 5.12 -14.48
C TYR A 148 -8.14 4.03 -15.43
N LEU A 149 -7.53 2.84 -15.39
CA LEU A 149 -7.98 1.69 -16.19
C LEU A 149 -9.36 1.17 -15.76
N LEU A 150 -9.81 1.49 -14.55
CA LEU A 150 -11.13 1.11 -14.06
C LEU A 150 -12.26 2.02 -14.59
N ILE A 151 -11.95 3.25 -15.02
CA ILE A 151 -12.93 4.18 -15.58
C ILE A 151 -13.73 3.57 -16.74
N PRO A 152 -13.10 3.02 -17.81
CA PRO A 152 -13.84 2.41 -18.91
C PRO A 152 -14.65 1.18 -18.48
N VAL A 153 -14.17 0.42 -17.50
CA VAL A 153 -14.91 -0.73 -16.94
C VAL A 153 -16.23 -0.28 -16.29
N ILE A 154 -16.15 0.77 -15.48
CA ILE A 154 -17.30 1.38 -14.82
C ILE A 154 -18.28 1.95 -15.85
N GLN A 155 -17.77 2.64 -16.88
CA GLN A 155 -18.59 3.19 -17.96
C GLN A 155 -19.34 2.08 -18.71
N LEU A 156 -18.66 0.98 -19.04
CA LEU A 156 -19.30 -0.17 -19.69
C LEU A 156 -20.39 -0.79 -18.80
N ALA A 157 -20.14 -0.89 -17.50
CA ALA A 157 -21.13 -1.42 -16.55
C ALA A 157 -22.38 -0.54 -16.46
N CYS A 158 -22.22 0.79 -16.46
CA CYS A 158 -23.34 1.73 -16.56
C CYS A 158 -24.18 1.49 -17.81
N LEU A 159 -23.51 1.35 -18.97
CA LEU A 159 -24.19 1.14 -20.25
C LEU A 159 -24.96 -0.18 -20.25
N ASN A 160 -24.36 -1.26 -19.76
CA ASN A 160 -25.02 -2.56 -19.65
C ASN A 160 -26.21 -2.54 -18.68
N HIS A 161 -26.15 -1.70 -17.64
CA HIS A 161 -27.27 -1.52 -16.72
C HIS A 161 -28.42 -0.72 -17.36
N LEU A 162 -28.10 0.36 -18.10
CA LEU A 162 -29.08 1.22 -18.75
C LEU A 162 -29.73 0.55 -19.98
N TYR A 163 -28.96 -0.27 -20.70
CA TYR A 163 -29.37 -0.98 -21.92
C TYR A 163 -29.03 -2.48 -21.82
N PRO A 164 -29.77 -3.25 -21.00
CA PRO A 164 -29.52 -4.68 -20.88
C PRO A 164 -29.70 -5.38 -22.23
N SER A 165 -28.73 -6.21 -22.61
CA SER A 165 -28.64 -6.87 -23.93
C SER A 165 -29.86 -7.74 -24.28
N THR A 166 -30.73 -8.04 -23.31
CA THR A 166 -32.04 -8.67 -23.51
C THR A 166 -32.99 -7.83 -24.36
N LEU A 167 -32.85 -6.50 -24.42
CA LEU A 167 -33.68 -5.64 -25.27
C LEU A 167 -33.31 -5.70 -26.77
N LEU A 168 -32.13 -6.24 -27.11
CA LEU A 168 -31.65 -6.35 -28.49
C LEU A 168 -32.00 -7.69 -29.16
N THR A 169 -32.54 -8.65 -28.41
CA THR A 169 -32.91 -9.98 -28.94
C THR A 169 -34.40 -10.15 -29.21
N THR A 170 -35.25 -9.20 -28.77
CA THR A 170 -36.71 -9.29 -28.89
C THR A 170 -37.28 -8.83 -30.24
N ASN A 171 -36.43 -8.46 -31.21
CA ASN A 171 -36.84 -8.05 -32.57
C ASN A 171 -36.17 -8.91 -33.67
N ARG A 172 -36.21 -10.24 -33.53
CA ARG A 172 -35.98 -11.16 -34.65
C ARG A 172 -37.08 -12.20 -34.72
#